data_AF-A0A835RRD9-F1
#
_entry.id   AF-A0A835RRD9-F1
#
_cell.length_a   1.000
_cell.length_b   1.000
_cell.length_c   1.000
_cell.angle_alpha   90.00
_cell.angle_beta   90.00
_cell.angle_gamma   90.00
#
_symmetry.space_group_name_H-M   'P 1'
#
loop_
_entity.id
_entity.type
_entity.pdbx_description
1 polymer ?
#
loop_
_entity_poly.entity_id
_entity_poly.type
_entity_poly.pdbx_seq_one_letter_code
_entity_poly.pdbx_strand_id
1 'polypeptide(L)'
;MGFQLILLTGRKETHRNTTEENLLAVGYRSWQKLILRDKLDSGKMAMAYKSEKRAELMAQGYRIHGNSGDQWSDIMGSPMAQRSFKVPNPMYHIP
;
A
#
# COMPACT_ATOMS: atom_id res chain seq x y z
N MET A 1 -16.32 -11.23 5.89
CA MET A 1 -14.95 -11.79 6.00
C MET A 1 -14.20 -11.00 7.06
N GLY A 2 -13.47 -11.67 7.96
CA GLY A 2 -12.84 -11.06 9.14
C GLY A 2 -11.49 -10.38 8.90
N PHE A 3 -11.24 -9.83 7.70
CA PHE A 3 -10.01 -9.10 7.37
C PHE A 3 -10.30 -7.62 7.20
N GLN A 4 -9.37 -6.78 7.65
CA GLN A 4 -9.39 -5.34 7.41
C GLN A 4 -8.52 -5.02 6.19
N LEU A 5 -9.14 -4.41 5.16
CA LEU A 5 -8.42 -4.00 3.96
C LEU A 5 -7.69 -2.69 4.21
N ILE A 6 -6.39 -2.64 3.91
CA ILE A 6 -5.58 -1.42 3.95
C ILE A 6 -5.02 -1.17 2.56
N LEU A 7 -5.20 0.05 2.05
CA LEU A 7 -4.65 0.50 0.78
C LEU A 7 -3.40 1.33 1.05
N LEU A 8 -2.24 0.85 0.60
CA LEU A 8 -0.94 1.51 0.73
C LEU A 8 -0.37 1.83 -0.66
N THR A 9 -0.27 3.10 -1.01
CA THR A 9 0.04 3.54 -2.38
C THR A 9 1.20 4.53 -2.43
N GLY A 10 1.87 4.58 -3.59
CA GLY A 10 2.90 5.59 -3.87
C GLY A 10 2.32 6.95 -4.31
N ARG A 11 1.00 7.10 -4.43
CA ARG A 11 0.37 8.40 -4.71
C ARG A 11 0.66 9.38 -3.56
N LYS A 12 0.77 10.66 -3.90
CA LYS A 12 0.95 11.75 -2.92
C LYS A 12 -0.37 12.08 -2.24
N GLU A 13 -0.33 12.51 -0.98
CA GLU A 13 -1.50 12.97 -0.22
C GLU A 13 -2.31 14.06 -0.95
N THR A 14 -1.68 14.89 -1.78
CA THR A 14 -2.38 15.86 -2.64
C THR A 14 -3.37 15.24 -3.62
N HIS A 15 -3.30 13.93 -3.87
CA HIS A 15 -4.22 13.18 -4.73
C HIS A 15 -5.26 12.36 -3.96
N ARG A 16 -5.43 12.59 -2.65
CA ARG A 16 -6.35 11.82 -1.80
C ARG A 16 -7.78 11.82 -2.33
N ASN A 17 -8.38 13.00 -2.50
CA ASN A 17 -9.79 13.12 -2.91
C ASN A 17 -10.05 12.41 -4.24
N THR A 18 -9.25 12.69 -5.27
CA THR A 18 -9.36 12.02 -6.57
C THR A 18 -9.13 10.51 -6.49
N THR A 19 -8.28 10.04 -5.56
CA THR A 19 -8.08 8.60 -5.35
C THR A 19 -9.31 7.95 -4.74
N GLU A 20 -9.90 8.57 -3.72
CA GLU A 20 -11.11 8.08 -3.05
C GLU A 20 -12.32 8.10 -4.00
N GLU A 21 -12.51 9.18 -4.75
CA GLU A 21 -13.58 9.28 -5.76
C GLU A 21 -13.49 8.16 -6.81
N ASN A 22 -12.29 7.89 -7.33
CA ASN A 22 -12.10 6.81 -8.30
C ASN A 22 -12.35 5.42 -7.70
N LEU A 23 -11.92 5.18 -6.45
CA LEU A 23 -12.17 3.92 -5.75
C LEU A 23 -13.68 3.69 -5.56
N LEU A 24 -14.41 4.73 -5.14
CA LEU A 24 -15.86 4.69 -4.97
C LEU A 24 -16.59 4.46 -6.30
N ALA A 25 -16.15 5.13 -7.37
CA ALA A 25 -16.75 5.03 -8.70
C ALA A 25 -16.70 3.60 -9.26
N VAL A 26 -15.64 2.84 -8.96
CA VAL A 26 -15.50 1.43 -9.37
C VAL A 26 -15.97 0.43 -8.30
N GLY A 27 -16.66 0.91 -7.25
CA GLY A 27 -17.36 0.06 -6.29
C GLY A 27 -16.58 -0.34 -5.04
N TYR A 28 -15.34 0.09 -4.85
CA TYR A 28 -14.63 -0.11 -3.58
C TYR A 28 -15.15 0.88 -2.55
N ARG A 29 -15.57 0.39 -1.37
CA ARG A 29 -16.18 1.24 -0.31
C ARG A 29 -15.73 0.94 1.12
N SER A 30 -15.04 -0.18 1.33
CA SER A 30 -14.85 -0.75 2.69
C SER A 30 -13.38 -1.00 3.04
N TRP A 31 -12.49 -0.06 2.71
CA TRP A 31 -11.13 -0.08 3.24
C TRP A 31 -11.09 0.54 4.64
N GLN A 32 -10.26 -0.02 5.51
CA GLN A 32 -10.03 0.47 6.87
C GLN A 32 -9.12 1.70 6.88
N LYS A 33 -8.09 1.72 6.02
CA LYS A 33 -7.13 2.82 5.88
C LYS A 33 -6.71 2.98 4.43
N LEU A 34 -6.55 4.24 4.00
CA LEU A 34 -5.94 4.63 2.74
C LEU A 34 -4.71 5.50 3.05
N ILE A 35 -3.52 4.92 2.86
CA ILE A 35 -2.22 5.50 3.20
C ILE A 35 -1.55 5.96 1.90
N LEU A 36 -1.33 7.27 1.78
CA LEU A 36 -0.60 7.91 0.67
C LEU A 36 0.73 8.45 1.20
N ARG A 37 1.60 8.86 0.28
CA ARG A 37 2.88 9.50 0.62
C ARG A 37 2.66 10.93 1.07
N ASP A 38 3.18 11.26 2.24
CA ASP A 38 3.20 12.64 2.72
C ASP A 38 4.41 13.42 2.14
N LYS A 39 4.60 14.67 2.59
CA LYS A 39 5.74 15.49 2.18
C LYS A 39 7.07 14.99 2.76
N LEU A 40 7.06 14.37 3.94
CA LEU A 40 8.25 13.83 4.62
C LEU A 40 8.74 12.54 3.95
N ASP A 41 7.87 11.86 3.20
CA ASP A 41 8.20 10.68 2.39
C ASP A 41 8.81 11.04 1.03
N SER A 42 8.96 12.33 0.71
CA SER A 42 9.55 12.77 -0.55
C SER A 42 11.00 12.29 -0.68
N GLY A 43 11.33 11.67 -1.81
CA GLY A 43 12.66 11.10 -2.08
C GLY A 43 12.91 9.70 -1.49
N LYS A 44 12.06 9.20 -0.58
CA LYS A 44 12.19 7.82 -0.08
C LYS A 44 11.92 6.80 -1.18
N MET A 45 12.79 5.80 -1.31
CA MET A 45 12.56 4.64 -2.18
C MET A 45 11.22 3.98 -1.88
N ALA A 46 10.55 3.45 -2.92
CA ALA A 46 9.23 2.83 -2.77
C ALA A 46 9.22 1.68 -1.76
N MET A 47 10.23 0.82 -1.82
CA MET A 47 10.35 -0.32 -0.90
C MET A 47 10.55 0.15 0.55
N ALA A 48 11.39 1.17 0.78
CA ALA A 48 11.65 1.69 2.12
C ALA A 48 10.39 2.32 2.73
N TYR A 49 9.73 3.23 1.99
CA TYR A 49 8.47 3.83 2.42
C TYR A 49 7.41 2.78 2.75
N LYS A 50 7.19 1.79 1.87
CA LYS A 50 6.16 0.77 2.12
C LYS A 50 6.52 -0.17 3.27
N SER A 51 7.81 -0.46 3.45
CA SER A 51 8.33 -1.21 4.60
C SER A 51 8.04 -0.49 5.91
N GLU A 52 8.35 0.80 5.99
CA GLU A 52 8.03 1.64 7.16
C GLU A 52 6.53 1.64 7.48
N LYS A 53 5.67 1.86 6.48
CA LYS A 53 4.22 1.87 6.70
C LYS A 53 3.67 0.50 7.13
N ARG A 54 4.23 -0.61 6.64
CA ARG A 54 3.88 -1.95 7.14
C ARG A 54 4.35 -2.16 8.58
N ALA A 55 5.53 -1.66 8.95
CA ALA A 55 6.04 -1.70 10.32
C ALA A 55 5.16 -0.90 11.28
N GLU A 56 4.75 0.31 10.90
CA GLU A 56 3.82 1.16 11.66
C GLU A 56 2.48 0.44 11.91
N LEU A 57 1.94 -0.27 10.90
CA LEU A 57 0.72 -1.07 11.07
C LEU A 57 0.93 -2.22 12.05
N MET A 58 2.04 -2.95 11.96
CA MET A 58 2.33 -4.02 12.92
C MET A 58 2.51 -3.50 14.35
N ALA A 59 3.15 -2.34 14.51
CA ALA A 59 3.28 -1.68 15.81
C ALA A 59 1.92 -1.25 16.40
N GLN A 60 0.93 -0.98 15.55
CA GLN A 60 -0.46 -0.73 15.95
C GLN A 60 -1.25 -2.02 16.28
N GLY A 61 -0.61 -3.18 16.27
CA GLY A 61 -1.22 -4.48 16.61
C GLY A 61 -1.84 -5.23 15.42
N TYR A 62 -1.67 -4.74 14.19
CA TYR A 62 -2.15 -5.46 13.01
C TYR A 62 -1.25 -6.67 12.70
N ARG A 63 -1.85 -7.76 12.24
CA ARG A 63 -1.14 -8.88 11.62
C ARG A 63 -1.40 -8.90 10.12
N ILE A 64 -0.34 -8.71 9.32
CA ILE A 64 -0.45 -8.64 7.85
C ILE A 64 -0.44 -10.07 7.29
N HIS A 65 -1.62 -10.62 7.01
CA HIS A 65 -1.77 -11.95 6.42
C HIS A 65 -1.48 -12.00 4.92
N GLY A 66 -1.92 -10.97 4.19
CA GLY A 66 -1.82 -10.90 2.74
C GLY A 66 -1.30 -9.54 2.30
N ASN A 67 -0.46 -9.53 1.27
CA ASN A 67 -0.05 -8.31 0.57
C ASN A 67 -0.09 -8.56 -0.94
N SER A 68 -0.69 -7.64 -1.69
CA SER A 68 -0.80 -7.74 -3.14
C SER A 68 -0.31 -6.44 -3.76
N GLY A 69 0.54 -6.57 -4.78
CA GLY A 69 1.11 -5.42 -5.48
C GLY A 69 1.67 -5.81 -6.83
N ASP A 70 1.78 -4.84 -7.73
CA ASP A 70 2.29 -5.06 -9.08
C ASP A 70 3.79 -4.81 -9.21
N GLN A 71 4.45 -4.30 -8.16
CA GLN A 71 5.90 -4.11 -8.11
C GLN A 71 6.53 -4.96 -7.02
N TRP A 72 7.79 -5.36 -7.19
CA TRP A 72 8.53 -6.05 -6.12
C TRP A 72 8.68 -5.17 -4.88
N SER A 73 8.82 -3.86 -5.06
CA SER A 73 8.83 -2.87 -3.97
C SER A 73 7.55 -2.83 -3.14
N ASP A 74 6.43 -3.38 -3.63
CA ASP A 74 5.18 -3.46 -2.88
C ASP A 74 5.18 -4.61 -1.88
N ILE A 75 5.80 -5.73 -2.25
CA ILE A 75 5.66 -7.03 -1.58
C ILE A 75 6.93 -7.53 -0.89
N MET A 76 8.08 -6.93 -1.23
CA MET A 76 9.39 -7.18 -0.60
C MET A 76 9.69 -6.10 0.47
N GLY A 77 10.80 -6.30 1.20
CA GLY A 77 11.20 -5.45 2.33
C GLY A 77 10.61 -5.92 3.65
N SER A 78 10.99 -5.29 4.77
CA SER A 78 10.61 -5.73 6.12
C SER A 78 9.69 -4.71 6.82
N PRO A 79 8.59 -5.12 7.44
CA PRO A 79 8.10 -6.49 7.55
C PRO A 79 7.38 -6.97 6.28
N MET A 80 7.39 -8.29 6.07
CA MET A 80 6.63 -8.95 5.00
C MET A 80 5.28 -9.45 5.51
N ALA A 81 4.31 -9.60 4.60
CA ALA A 81 3.09 -10.33 4.90
C ALA A 81 3.36 -11.84 4.99
N GLN A 82 2.48 -12.58 5.65
CA GLN A 82 2.54 -14.05 5.68
C GLN A 82 2.48 -14.65 4.26
N ARG A 83 1.71 -14.04 3.36
CA ARG A 83 1.71 -14.38 1.93
C ARG A 83 1.65 -13.13 1.07
N SER A 84 2.51 -13.08 0.07
CA SER A 84 2.57 -12.00 -0.91
C SER A 84 2.12 -12.49 -2.29
N PHE A 85 1.44 -11.62 -3.05
CA PHE A 85 0.93 -11.90 -4.38
C PHE A 85 1.41 -10.82 -5.35
N LYS A 86 2.21 -11.22 -6.34
CA LYS A 86 2.71 -10.33 -7.39
C LYS A 86 1.70 -10.29 -8.53
N VAL A 87 1.17 -9.10 -8.81
CA VAL A 87 0.31 -8.85 -9.96
C VAL A 87 1.19 -8.50 -11.18
N PRO A 88 0.92 -9.05 -12.39
CA PRO A 88 1.65 -8.67 -13.59
C PRO A 88 1.41 -7.20 -13.97
N ASN A 89 2.48 -6.48 -14.29
CA ASN A 89 2.41 -5.15 -14.90
C ASN A 89 3.61 -4.97 -15.85
N PRO A 90 3.42 -5.11 -17.18
CA PRO A 90 4.50 -4.99 -18.15
C PRO A 90 4.82 -3.53 -18.53
N MET A 91 4.04 -2.55 -18.07
CA MET A 91 4.15 -1.17 -18.55
C MET A 91 5.34 -0.42 -17.94
N TYR A 92 5.70 -0.71 -16.70
CA TYR A 92 6.81 -0.05 -16.02
C TYR A 92 7.31 -0.85 -14.81
N HIS A 93 8.53 -0.54 -14.38
CA HIS A 93 9.16 -1.10 -13.19
C HIS A 93 9.64 0.01 -12.26
N ILE A 94 9.39 -0.15 -10.96
CA ILE A 94 9.97 0.69 -9.92
C ILE A 94 11.13 -0.10 -9.28
N PRO A 95 12.39 0.35 -9.47
CA PRO A 95 13.55 -0.26 -8.82
C PRO A 95 13.44 -0.31 -7.30
#